data_AF-A0A0K2RE58-F1
#
_entry.id   AF-A0A0K2RE58-F1
#
_cell.length_a   1.000
_cell.length_b   1.000
_cell.length_c   1.000
_cell.angle_alpha   90.00
_cell.angle_beta   90.00
_cell.angle_gamma   90.00
#
_symmetry.space_group_name_H-M   'P 1'
#
loop_
_entity.id
_entity.type
_entity.pdbx_description
1 polymer ?
#
loop_
_entity_poly.entity_id
_entity_poly.type
_entity_poly.pdbx_seq_one_letter_code
_entity_poly.pdbx_strand_id
1 'polypeptide(L)'
;MAGEHRACGLALGTRRTADAEVTFSRAAGGYALVQSYRHIEPDGTHFEGHGVFTVDPDHGETLWYYVDSMGRPPEAPARGHWEDGTLRLERRSPRGTARHTFKVDGGVLTHTAELRLGDAPTFSPFMVSVCRRV
;
A
#
# COMPACT_ATOMS: atom_id res chain seq x y z
N MET A 1 1.80 -0.51 18.54
CA MET A 1 2.68 0.67 18.51
C MET A 1 2.06 1.61 17.50
N ALA A 2 1.37 2.65 17.97
CA ALA A 2 0.62 3.58 17.13
C ALA A 2 1.49 4.80 16.82
N GLY A 3 1.61 5.17 15.55
CA GLY A 3 2.42 6.29 15.08
C GLY A 3 1.59 7.24 14.23
N GLU A 4 1.65 8.53 14.55
CA GLU A 4 0.92 9.62 13.88
C GLU A 4 1.83 10.25 12.83
N HIS A 5 1.61 10.10 11.51
CA HIS A 5 2.35 10.89 10.50
C HIS A 5 1.62 11.13 9.16
N ARG A 6 1.93 12.30 8.58
CA ARG A 6 1.34 12.94 7.40
C ARG A 6 1.40 12.09 6.11
N ALA A 7 0.23 11.84 5.53
CA ALA A 7 0.01 11.38 4.16
C ALA A 7 0.03 12.53 3.14
N CYS A 8 0.46 12.24 1.92
CA CYS A 8 0.39 13.12 0.76
C CYS A 8 -0.40 12.45 -0.37
N GLY A 9 -1.43 13.14 -0.85
CA GLY A 9 -2.60 12.57 -1.53
C GLY A 9 -2.52 12.23 -3.02
N LEU A 10 -3.71 11.91 -3.56
CA LEU A 10 -4.03 11.50 -4.93
C LEU A 10 -3.66 12.53 -6.01
N ALA A 11 -3.01 12.09 -7.10
CA ALA A 11 -2.81 12.88 -8.32
C ALA A 11 -3.99 12.78 -9.32
N LEU A 12 -5.21 12.96 -8.80
CA LEU A 12 -6.37 13.33 -9.60
C LEU A 12 -7.16 14.39 -8.82
N GLY A 13 -6.61 15.61 -8.76
CA GLY A 13 -7.15 16.75 -8.02
C GLY A 13 -6.08 17.57 -7.29
N THR A 14 -6.51 18.49 -6.43
CA THR A 14 -5.63 19.23 -5.52
C THR A 14 -4.95 18.23 -4.57
N ARG A 15 -3.62 18.31 -4.46
CA ARG A 15 -2.85 17.53 -3.48
C ARG A 15 -3.37 17.84 -2.08
N ARG A 16 -3.96 16.85 -1.42
CA ARG A 16 -4.41 16.93 -0.03
C ARG A 16 -3.45 16.18 0.88
N THR A 17 -3.39 16.58 2.14
CA THR A 17 -2.65 15.89 3.19
C THR A 17 -3.63 15.46 4.27
N ALA A 18 -3.46 14.24 4.75
CA ALA A 18 -4.26 13.63 5.82
C ALA A 18 -3.30 13.01 6.85
N ASP A 19 -3.72 12.87 8.10
CA ASP A 19 -2.93 12.10 9.06
C ASP A 19 -3.23 10.62 8.86
N ALA A 20 -2.17 9.81 8.82
CA ALA A 20 -2.26 8.38 8.61
C ALA A 20 -1.48 7.61 9.67
N GLU A 21 -2.04 6.46 10.03
CA GLU A 21 -1.39 5.44 10.84
C GLU A 21 -1.21 4.19 9.99
N VAL A 22 -0.01 3.60 10.09
CA VAL A 22 0.26 2.27 9.54
C VAL A 22 0.93 1.41 10.61
N THR A 23 0.40 0.21 10.81
CA THR A 23 1.00 -0.78 11.70
C THR A 23 1.26 -2.07 10.94
N PHE A 24 2.33 -2.76 11.33
CA PHE A 24 2.69 -4.06 10.79
C PHE A 24 2.83 -5.06 11.94
N SER A 25 2.17 -6.20 11.82
CA SER A 25 2.24 -7.28 12.82
C SER A 25 2.45 -8.63 12.15
N ARG A 26 3.22 -9.50 12.79
CA ARG A 26 3.37 -10.88 12.34
C ARG A 26 2.07 -11.63 12.60
N ALA A 27 1.64 -12.42 11.64
CA ALA A 27 0.45 -13.26 11.72
C ALA A 27 0.73 -14.65 11.16
N ALA A 28 -0.28 -15.53 11.23
CA ALA A 28 -0.22 -16.90 10.69
C ALA A 28 1.06 -17.65 11.12
N GLY A 29 1.39 -17.65 12.42
CA GLY A 29 2.58 -18.32 12.91
C GLY A 29 3.92 -17.74 12.43
N GLY A 30 3.92 -16.53 11.87
CA GLY A 30 5.11 -15.88 11.30
C GLY A 30 5.23 -16.00 9.78
N TYR A 31 4.30 -16.71 9.12
CA TYR A 31 4.27 -16.85 7.66
C TYR A 31 3.61 -15.67 6.93
N ALA A 32 3.02 -14.73 7.68
CA ALA A 32 2.42 -13.53 7.13
C ALA A 32 2.79 -12.26 7.91
N LEU A 33 2.78 -11.13 7.22
CA LEU A 33 2.81 -9.80 7.81
C LEU A 33 1.48 -9.11 7.51
N VAL A 34 0.74 -8.74 8.54
CA VAL A 34 -0.49 -7.95 8.41
C VAL A 34 -0.12 -6.48 8.49
N GLN A 35 -0.53 -5.72 7.49
CA GLN A 35 -0.54 -4.26 7.48
C GLN A 35 -1.94 -3.80 7.85
N SER A 36 -2.04 -2.88 8.81
CA SER A 36 -3.26 -2.11 9.05
C SER A 36 -2.97 -0.65 8.73
N TYR A 37 -3.83 -0.03 7.94
CA TYR A 37 -3.72 1.35 7.52
C TYR A 37 -5.02 2.09 7.81
N ARG A 38 -4.91 3.32 8.31
CA ARG A 38 -6.03 4.25 8.45
C ARG A 38 -5.56 5.67 8.17
N HIS A 39 -6.39 6.48 7.54
CA HIS A 39 -6.22 7.93 7.56
C HIS A 39 -7.54 8.65 7.80
N ILE A 40 -7.44 9.89 8.28
CA ILE A 40 -8.57 10.80 8.48
C ILE A 40 -8.33 12.06 7.64
N GLU A 41 -9.29 12.38 6.79
CA GLU A 41 -9.30 13.59 5.98
C GLU A 41 -9.74 14.81 6.82
N PRO A 42 -9.42 16.05 6.40
CA PRO A 42 -9.79 17.26 7.15
C PRO A 42 -11.30 17.44 7.38
N ASP A 43 -12.15 16.84 6.54
CA ASP A 43 -13.61 16.88 6.67
C ASP A 43 -14.17 15.79 7.61
N GLY A 44 -13.30 14.98 8.22
CA GLY A 44 -13.66 13.90 9.13
C GLY A 44 -14.00 12.58 8.44
N THR A 45 -14.02 12.53 7.10
CA THR A 45 -14.08 11.25 6.39
C THR A 45 -12.80 10.45 6.64
N HIS A 46 -12.91 9.13 6.58
CA HIS A 46 -11.77 8.25 6.84
C HIS A 46 -11.72 7.11 5.84
N PHE A 47 -10.52 6.58 5.65
CA PHE A 47 -10.26 5.39 4.88
C PHE A 47 -9.51 4.40 5.75
N GLU A 48 -9.89 3.13 5.67
CA GLU A 48 -9.24 2.03 6.37
C GLU A 48 -8.93 0.93 5.39
N GLY A 49 -7.82 0.23 5.60
CA GLY A 49 -7.50 -0.95 4.82
C GLY A 49 -6.49 -1.87 5.49
N HIS A 50 -6.59 -3.14 5.13
CA HIS A 50 -5.75 -4.19 5.67
C HIS A 50 -5.06 -4.96 4.55
N GLY A 51 -3.74 -5.01 4.65
CA GLY A 51 -2.88 -5.78 3.78
C GLY A 51 -2.40 -7.05 4.45
N VAL A 52 -2.22 -8.13 3.70
CA VAL A 52 -1.54 -9.34 4.16
C VAL A 52 -0.43 -9.65 3.17
N PHE A 53 0.81 -9.56 3.63
CA PHE A 53 1.99 -9.97 2.88
C PHE A 53 2.31 -11.44 3.18
N THR A 54 2.59 -12.22 2.14
CA THR A 54 3.11 -13.60 2.22
C THR A 54 4.21 -13.78 1.17
N VAL A 55 4.91 -14.90 1.22
CA VAL A 55 5.89 -15.29 0.19
C VAL A 55 5.33 -16.49 -0.57
N ASP A 56 5.31 -16.42 -1.88
CA ASP A 56 5.03 -17.52 -2.79
C ASP A 56 6.20 -18.53 -2.69
N PRO A 57 5.99 -19.73 -2.13
CA PRO A 57 7.08 -20.68 -1.89
C PRO A 57 7.65 -21.26 -3.19
N ASP A 58 6.87 -21.24 -4.27
CA ASP A 58 7.27 -21.83 -5.55
C ASP A 58 8.08 -20.85 -6.40
N HIS A 59 7.79 -19.55 -6.28
CA HIS A 59 8.37 -18.50 -7.12
C HIS A 59 9.24 -17.49 -6.37
N GLY A 60 9.18 -17.48 -5.04
CA GLY A 60 9.90 -16.52 -4.19
C GLY A 60 9.36 -15.09 -4.25
N GLU A 61 8.23 -14.87 -4.95
CA GLU A 61 7.55 -13.58 -5.01
C GLU A 61 6.90 -13.24 -3.67
N THR A 62 6.89 -11.95 -3.33
CA THR A 62 6.00 -11.44 -2.28
C THR A 62 4.59 -11.26 -2.86
N LEU A 63 3.60 -11.80 -2.16
CA LEU A 63 2.18 -11.61 -2.46
C LEU A 63 1.58 -10.64 -1.46
N TRP A 64 0.79 -9.68 -1.92
CA TRP A 64 0.07 -8.74 -1.08
C TRP A 64 -1.42 -8.75 -1.40
N TYR A 65 -2.19 -9.27 -0.45
CA TYR A 65 -3.65 -9.25 -0.46
C TYR A 65 -4.12 -7.98 0.24
N TYR A 66 -5.14 -7.30 -0.28
CA TYR A 66 -5.60 -6.04 0.29
C TYR A 66 -7.12 -5.92 0.23
N VAL A 67 -7.69 -5.47 1.34
CA VAL A 67 -9.10 -5.07 1.48
C VAL A 67 -9.17 -3.69 2.11
N ASP A 68 -10.22 -2.95 1.80
CA ASP A 68 -10.42 -1.60 2.31
C ASP A 68 -11.88 -1.27 2.61
N SER A 69 -12.09 -0.11 3.24
CA SER A 69 -13.39 0.43 3.63
C SER A 69 -14.30 0.80 2.45
N MET A 70 -13.84 0.63 1.20
CA MET A 70 -14.71 0.75 0.02
C MET A 70 -15.54 -0.53 -0.21
N GLY A 71 -15.28 -1.61 0.54
CA GLY A 71 -16.13 -2.80 0.58
C GLY A 71 -16.17 -3.60 -0.72
N ARG A 72 -15.19 -3.44 -1.60
CA ARG A 72 -15.11 -4.21 -2.84
C ARG A 72 -14.66 -5.65 -2.55
N PRO A 73 -15.15 -6.64 -3.31
CA PRO A 73 -14.62 -8.00 -3.21
C PRO A 73 -13.09 -8.02 -3.42
N PRO A 74 -12.35 -8.84 -2.64
CA PRO A 74 -10.90 -8.97 -2.82
C PRO A 74 -10.56 -9.42 -4.26
N GLU A 75 -9.62 -8.72 -4.88
CA GLU A 75 -9.02 -9.15 -6.15
C GLU A 75 -7.86 -10.14 -5.88
N ALA A 76 -7.24 -10.66 -6.95
CA ALA A 76 -5.97 -11.39 -6.85
C ALA A 76 -4.92 -10.55 -6.07
N PRO A 77 -3.91 -11.17 -5.44
CA PRO A 77 -2.87 -10.42 -4.76
C PRO A 77 -2.05 -9.60 -5.77
N ALA A 78 -1.52 -8.47 -5.32
CA ALA A 78 -0.40 -7.85 -6.01
C ALA A 78 0.85 -8.74 -5.79
N ARG A 79 1.69 -8.85 -6.82
CA ARG A 79 2.87 -9.73 -6.83
C ARG A 79 4.13 -8.95 -7.16
N GLY A 80 5.28 -9.39 -6.64
CA GLY A 80 6.59 -8.84 -7.03
C GLY A 80 7.68 -9.17 -6.03
N HIS A 81 8.75 -8.37 -6.02
CA HIS A 81 9.98 -8.71 -5.32
C HIS A 81 10.54 -7.55 -4.49
N TRP A 82 11.36 -7.91 -3.51
CA TRP A 82 12.26 -7.00 -2.82
C TRP A 82 13.55 -6.84 -3.63
N GLU A 83 13.98 -5.59 -3.80
CA GLU A 83 15.24 -5.21 -4.39
C GLU A 83 15.76 -3.98 -3.65
N ASP A 84 16.97 -4.03 -3.10
CA ASP A 84 17.64 -2.91 -2.41
C ASP A 84 16.75 -2.16 -1.39
N GLY A 85 16.08 -2.91 -0.51
CA GLY A 85 15.20 -2.35 0.53
C GLY A 85 13.88 -1.77 -0.01
N THR A 86 13.55 -2.04 -1.27
CA THR A 86 12.32 -1.61 -1.94
C THR A 86 11.52 -2.82 -2.39
N LEU A 87 10.28 -2.94 -1.91
CA LEU A 87 9.30 -3.89 -2.42
C LEU A 87 8.46 -3.22 -3.49
N ARG A 88 8.47 -3.79 -4.70
CA ARG A 88 7.57 -3.39 -5.79
C ARG A 88 6.58 -4.50 -6.05
N LEU A 89 5.31 -4.16 -6.01
CA LEU A 89 4.18 -5.08 -6.20
C LEU A 89 3.27 -4.55 -7.29
N GLU A 90 2.87 -5.41 -8.22
CA GLU A 90 1.91 -5.07 -9.26
C GLU A 90 0.71 -6.01 -9.22
N ARG A 91 -0.47 -5.45 -9.46
CA ARG A 91 -1.69 -6.21 -9.73
C ARG A 91 -2.28 -5.76 -11.05
N ARG A 92 -2.50 -6.71 -11.96
CA ARG A 92 -3.21 -6.47 -13.22
C ARG A 92 -4.66 -6.88 -13.09
N SER A 93 -5.56 -6.03 -13.56
CA SER A 93 -6.99 -6.31 -13.67
C SER A 93 -7.53 -5.75 -15.00
N PRO A 94 -8.78 -6.07 -15.39
CA PRO A 94 -9.39 -5.48 -16.58
C PRO A 94 -9.46 -3.94 -16.57
N ARG A 95 -9.38 -3.31 -15.39
CA ARG A 95 -9.40 -1.84 -15.25
C ARG A 95 -8.04 -1.19 -15.47
N GLY A 96 -6.95 -1.95 -15.44
CA GLY A 96 -5.59 -1.46 -15.51
C GLY A 96 -4.63 -2.19 -14.58
N THR A 97 -3.44 -1.61 -14.40
CA THR A 97 -2.41 -2.10 -13.47
C THR A 97 -2.31 -1.18 -12.26
N ALA A 98 -2.47 -1.73 -11.06
CA ALA A 98 -2.10 -1.06 -9.81
C ALA A 98 -0.66 -1.43 -9.45
N ARG A 99 0.14 -0.44 -9.06
CA ARG A 99 1.50 -0.65 -8.56
C ARG A 99 1.63 -0.06 -7.18
N HIS A 100 2.27 -0.82 -6.29
CA HIS A 100 2.58 -0.41 -4.93
C HIS A 100 4.07 -0.56 -4.70
N THR A 101 4.70 0.51 -4.23
CA THR A 101 6.11 0.54 -3.88
C THR A 101 6.24 0.85 -2.40
N PHE A 102 6.82 -0.07 -1.63
CA PHE A 102 7.17 0.13 -0.23
C PHE A 102 8.69 0.23 -0.12
N LYS A 103 9.19 1.38 0.33
CA LYS A 103 10.61 1.60 0.58
C LYS A 103 10.82 1.89 2.06
N VAL A 104 11.75 1.17 2.70
CA VAL A 104 12.17 1.44 4.07
C VAL A 104 13.59 1.99 4.05
N ASP A 105 13.77 3.20 4.58
CA ASP A 105 15.06 3.88 4.62
C ASP A 105 15.17 4.73 5.89
N GLY A 106 16.23 4.55 6.67
CA GLY A 106 16.45 5.32 7.91
C GLY A 106 15.30 5.28 8.92
N GLY A 107 14.56 4.16 9.01
CA GLY A 107 13.37 4.04 9.87
C GLY A 107 12.11 4.76 9.35
N VAL A 108 12.15 5.23 8.10
CA VAL A 108 11.02 5.82 7.40
C VAL A 108 10.50 4.83 6.36
N LEU A 109 9.21 4.51 6.46
CA LEU A 109 8.48 3.80 5.42
C LEU A 109 7.86 4.81 4.46
N THR A 110 8.20 4.70 3.18
CA THR A 110 7.49 5.38 2.09
C THR A 110 6.68 4.36 1.32
N HIS A 111 5.36 4.55 1.25
CA HIS A 111 4.46 3.75 0.43
C HIS A 111 3.86 4.62 -0.69
N THR A 112 4.19 4.29 -1.93
CA THR A 112 3.60 4.91 -3.12
C THR A 112 2.63 3.94 -3.76
N ALA A 113 1.38 4.36 -3.98
CA ALA A 113 0.41 3.63 -4.79
C ALA A 113 0.13 4.39 -6.10
N GLU A 114 0.13 3.65 -7.20
CA GLU A 114 0.04 4.20 -8.56
C GLU A 114 -0.92 3.35 -9.40
N LEU A 115 -1.51 3.98 -10.42
CA LEU A 115 -2.39 3.32 -11.38
C LEU A 115 -1.94 3.62 -12.81
N ARG A 116 -1.98 2.59 -13.65
CA ARG A 116 -1.95 2.70 -15.10
C ARG A 116 -3.28 2.15 -15.63
N LEU A 117 -4.16 3.03 -16.09
CA LEU A 117 -5.49 2.66 -16.58
C LEU A 117 -5.42 2.29 -18.06
N GLY A 118 -6.06 1.18 -18.45
CA GLY A 118 -6.03 0.68 -19.83
C GLY A 118 -4.61 0.66 -20.41
N ASP A 119 -4.47 1.25 -21.60
CA ASP A 119 -3.19 1.36 -22.34
C ASP A 119 -2.45 2.68 -22.09
N ALA A 120 -2.73 3.38 -20.97
CA ALA A 120 -2.02 4.60 -20.62
C ALA A 120 -0.49 4.34 -20.59
N PRO A 121 0.34 5.24 -21.12
CA PRO A 121 1.77 4.97 -21.31
C PRO A 121 2.54 4.92 -19.99
N THR A 122 2.01 5.52 -18.92
CA THR A 122 2.70 5.69 -17.65
C THR A 122 1.79 5.39 -16.46
N PHE A 123 2.43 5.06 -15.34
CA PHE A 123 1.76 5.02 -14.04
C PHE A 123 1.57 6.45 -13.52
N SER A 124 0.40 6.71 -12.93
CA SER A 124 0.09 7.96 -12.24
C SER A 124 -0.05 7.68 -10.74
N PRO A 125 0.72 8.35 -9.87
CA PRO A 125 0.62 8.16 -8.43
C PRO A 125 -0.71 8.69 -7.91
N PHE A 126 -1.34 7.94 -7.03
CA PHE A 126 -2.59 8.34 -6.38
C PHE A 126 -2.45 8.29 -4.85
N MET A 127 -1.34 7.82 -4.30
CA MET A 127 -1.10 7.97 -2.88
C MET A 127 0.39 7.94 -2.61
N VAL A 128 0.85 8.79 -1.69
CA VAL A 128 2.16 8.68 -1.07
C VAL A 128 1.99 8.81 0.45
N SER A 129 2.27 7.74 1.17
CA SER A 129 2.34 7.76 2.63
C SER A 129 3.80 7.76 3.07
N VAL A 130 4.16 8.64 4.01
CA VAL A 130 5.49 8.72 4.61
C VAL A 130 5.35 8.57 6.11
N CYS A 131 5.69 7.40 6.62
CA CYS A 131 5.49 7.03 8.01
C CYS A 131 6.85 6.84 8.69
N ARG A 132 7.04 7.44 9.85
CA ARG A 132 8.22 7.19 10.68
C ARG A 132 7.88 6.15 11.73
N ARG A 133 8.86 5.29 12.02
CA ARG A 133 8.76 4.38 13.17
C ARG A 133 8.79 5.19 14.47
N VAL A 134 7.90 4.83 15.40
CA VAL A 134 7.84 5.33 16.78
C VAL A 134 8.07 4.21 17.77
#